data_AF-A0A5D3YEK6-F1
#
_entry.id   AF-A0A5D3YEK6-F1
#
_cell.length_a   1.000
_cell.length_b   1.000
_cell.length_c   1.000
_cell.angle_alpha   90.00
_cell.angle_beta   90.00
_cell.angle_gamma   90.00
#
_symmetry.space_group_name_H-M   'P 1'
#
loop_
_entity.id
_entity.type
_entity.pdbx_description
1 polymer ?
#
loop_
_entity_poly.entity_id
_entity_poly.type
_entity_poly.pdbx_seq_one_letter_code
_entity_poly.pdbx_strand_id
1 'polypeptide(L)'
;MHQQSGFILLFEALALAMIERKMPVDRVAELMQVDPQRIWPIFNHWVGKALHADNPAAVSQLGVDKTSTRKGRNYITVGVDRESERVVYVNERKGRQAVQAIGRHLQAKGAQAEQIQQVSVDLSPAFIAGVKATFPDAQITFDRFHIVKLLNQAMDAVRKTERKEHDALKGHQYIFLRNPESLSETQQQQLTSSFASILP
;
A
#
# COMPACT_ATOMS: atom_id res chain seq x y z
N MET A 1 -23.45 -22.34 -10.59
CA MET A 1 -24.07 -21.39 -11.53
C MET A 1 -24.81 -20.34 -10.71
N HIS A 2 -24.60 -19.06 -10.98
CA HIS A 2 -25.34 -18.00 -10.29
C HIS A 2 -26.78 -18.00 -10.82
N GLN A 3 -27.68 -18.69 -10.11
CA GLN A 3 -29.04 -18.98 -10.60
C GLN A 3 -29.91 -17.72 -10.84
N GLN A 4 -29.50 -16.55 -10.36
CA GLN A 4 -30.28 -15.31 -10.40
C GLN A 4 -29.82 -14.31 -11.48
N SER A 5 -28.74 -14.58 -12.23
CA SER A 5 -28.27 -13.63 -13.26
C SER A 5 -29.09 -13.65 -14.55
N GLY A 6 -29.74 -14.78 -14.85
CA GLY A 6 -30.38 -15.02 -16.14
C GLY A 6 -29.39 -15.22 -17.30
N PHE A 7 -28.11 -15.43 -17.03
CA PHE A 7 -27.08 -15.68 -18.03
C PHE A 7 -26.48 -17.09 -17.92
N ILE A 8 -25.94 -17.58 -19.04
CA ILE A 8 -25.17 -18.83 -19.05
C ILE A 8 -23.81 -18.62 -18.37
N LEU A 9 -23.24 -19.70 -17.83
CA LEU A 9 -21.95 -19.66 -17.12
C LEU A 9 -20.81 -19.08 -17.99
N LEU A 10 -20.80 -19.37 -19.29
CA LEU A 10 -19.79 -18.86 -20.22
C LEU A 10 -19.84 -17.33 -20.34
N PHE A 11 -21.04 -16.75 -20.31
CA PHE A 11 -21.22 -15.29 -20.34
C PHE A 11 -20.66 -14.66 -19.06
N GLU A 12 -20.99 -15.23 -17.90
CA GLU A 12 -20.48 -14.76 -16.61
C GLU A 12 -18.94 -14.85 -16.54
N ALA A 13 -18.37 -15.97 -16.99
CA ALA A 13 -16.93 -16.17 -17.02
C ALA A 13 -16.22 -15.16 -17.95
N LEU A 14 -16.79 -14.89 -19.12
CA LEU A 14 -16.25 -13.90 -20.05
C LEU A 14 -16.31 -12.48 -19.46
N ALA A 15 -17.42 -12.11 -18.82
CA ALA A 15 -17.56 -10.82 -18.13
C ALA A 15 -16.47 -10.65 -17.05
N LEU A 16 -16.27 -11.66 -16.20
CA LEU A 16 -15.24 -11.64 -15.15
C LEU A 16 -13.83 -11.56 -15.73
N ALA A 17 -13.52 -12.31 -16.80
CA ALA A 17 -12.20 -12.28 -17.43
C ALA A 17 -11.86 -10.90 -18.01
N MET A 18 -12.84 -10.17 -18.53
CA MET A 18 -12.63 -8.79 -18.99
C MET A 18 -12.40 -7.83 -17.81
N ILE A 19 -13.17 -7.97 -16.72
CA ILE A 19 -13.00 -7.15 -15.51
C ILE A 19 -11.62 -7.39 -14.88
N GLU A 20 -11.18 -8.65 -14.79
CA GLU A 20 -9.85 -9.04 -14.29
C GLU A 20 -8.72 -8.38 -15.09
N ARG A 21 -8.90 -8.21 -16.40
CA ARG A 21 -7.98 -7.48 -17.29
C ARG A 21 -8.11 -5.96 -17.18
N LYS A 22 -8.61 -5.46 -16.05
CA LYS A 22 -8.75 -4.04 -15.70
C LYS A 22 -9.73 -3.27 -16.59
N MET A 23 -10.70 -3.97 -17.20
CA MET A 23 -11.77 -3.30 -17.94
C MET A 23 -12.86 -2.81 -16.98
N PRO A 24 -13.27 -1.53 -17.05
CA PRO A 24 -14.39 -1.03 -16.26
C PRO A 24 -15.70 -1.77 -16.59
N VAL A 25 -16.56 -1.97 -15.60
CA VAL A 25 -17.85 -2.65 -15.75
C VAL A 25 -18.70 -2.03 -16.87
N ASP A 26 -18.69 -0.70 -17.01
CA ASP A 26 -19.43 -0.01 -18.08
C ASP A 26 -18.95 -0.41 -19.48
N ARG A 27 -17.64 -0.58 -19.67
CA ARG A 27 -17.05 -1.01 -20.94
C ARG A 27 -17.34 -2.49 -21.23
N VAL A 28 -17.35 -3.32 -20.19
CA VAL A 28 -17.74 -4.73 -20.30
C VAL A 28 -19.20 -4.84 -20.74
N ALA A 29 -20.09 -4.10 -20.08
CA ALA A 29 -21.51 -4.05 -20.42
C ALA A 29 -21.77 -3.57 -21.85
N GLU A 30 -21.06 -2.54 -22.31
CA GLU A 30 -21.13 -2.05 -23.69
C GLU A 30 -20.72 -3.12 -24.72
N LEU A 31 -19.58 -3.79 -24.51
CA LEU A 31 -19.10 -4.86 -25.41
C LEU A 31 -20.05 -6.06 -25.43
N MET A 32 -20.65 -6.38 -24.28
CA MET A 32 -21.58 -7.51 -24.13
C MET A 32 -23.04 -7.12 -24.45
N GLN A 33 -23.30 -5.87 -24.80
CA GLN A 33 -24.63 -5.32 -25.12
C GLN A 33 -25.68 -5.57 -24.02
N VAL A 34 -25.31 -5.32 -22.76
CA VAL A 34 -26.21 -5.45 -21.60
C VAL A 34 -26.13 -4.22 -20.71
N ASP A 35 -27.15 -4.01 -19.88
CA ASP A 35 -27.13 -2.97 -18.86
C ASP A 35 -26.02 -3.26 -17.81
N PRO A 36 -25.16 -2.28 -17.43
CA PRO A 36 -24.13 -2.44 -16.40
C PRO A 36 -24.66 -2.97 -15.06
N GLN A 37 -25.89 -2.65 -14.69
CA GLN A 37 -26.55 -3.15 -13.47
C GLN A 37 -26.76 -4.66 -13.50
N ARG A 38 -26.68 -5.31 -14.66
CA ARG A 38 -26.74 -6.77 -14.78
C ARG A 38 -25.36 -7.44 -14.62
N ILE A 39 -24.27 -6.70 -14.83
CA ILE A 39 -22.90 -7.20 -14.63
C ILE A 39 -22.49 -7.14 -13.15
N TRP A 40 -22.91 -6.10 -12.42
CA TRP A 40 -22.57 -5.95 -10.99
C TRP A 40 -22.97 -7.14 -10.12
N PRO A 41 -24.19 -7.71 -10.22
CA PRO A 41 -24.56 -8.92 -9.49
C PRO A 41 -23.68 -10.12 -9.82
N ILE A 42 -23.26 -10.29 -11.08
CA ILE A 42 -22.33 -11.35 -11.49
C ILE A 42 -20.99 -11.15 -10.79
N PHE A 43 -20.43 -9.95 -10.87
CA PHE A 43 -19.17 -9.60 -10.22
C PHE A 43 -19.25 -9.85 -8.70
N ASN A 44 -20.26 -9.28 -8.04
CA ASN A 44 -20.43 -9.39 -6.59
C ASN A 44 -20.63 -10.85 -6.14
N HIS A 45 -21.38 -11.65 -6.90
CA HIS A 45 -21.59 -13.06 -6.59
C HIS A 45 -20.28 -13.84 -6.60
N TRP A 46 -19.51 -13.74 -7.69
CA TRP A 46 -18.31 -14.53 -7.86
C TRP A 46 -17.15 -14.04 -6.99
N VAL A 47 -16.96 -12.71 -6.86
CA VAL A 47 -15.98 -12.13 -5.94
C VAL A 47 -16.36 -12.43 -4.50
N GLY A 48 -17.64 -12.34 -4.13
CA GLY A 48 -18.12 -12.71 -2.80
C GLY A 48 -17.85 -14.17 -2.48
N LYS A 49 -18.11 -15.08 -3.43
CA LYS A 49 -17.77 -16.50 -3.28
C LYS A 49 -16.26 -16.72 -3.10
N ALA A 50 -15.42 -16.05 -3.89
CA ALA A 50 -13.96 -16.12 -3.75
C ALA A 50 -13.48 -15.59 -2.40
N LEU A 51 -14.02 -14.45 -1.93
CA LEU A 51 -13.69 -13.85 -0.63
C LEU A 51 -14.11 -14.75 0.54
N HIS A 52 -15.27 -15.42 0.44
CA HIS A 52 -15.69 -16.40 1.43
C HIS A 52 -14.73 -17.60 1.48
N ALA A 53 -14.29 -18.08 0.31
CA ALA A 53 -13.34 -19.18 0.19
C ALA A 53 -11.88 -18.80 0.51
N ASP A 54 -11.54 -17.51 0.52
CA ASP A 54 -10.17 -17.06 0.83
C ASP A 54 -9.73 -17.56 2.21
N ASN A 55 -8.47 -18.01 2.29
CA ASN A 55 -7.91 -18.62 3.48
C ASN A 55 -6.56 -17.97 3.85
N PRO A 56 -6.57 -16.95 4.73
CA PRO A 56 -5.37 -16.35 5.28
C PRO A 56 -4.87 -17.03 6.58
N ALA A 57 -5.28 -18.26 6.89
CA ALA A 57 -4.93 -18.94 8.15
C ALA A 57 -3.44 -19.24 8.35
N ALA A 58 -2.62 -19.11 7.30
CA ALA A 58 -1.18 -19.36 7.33
C ALA A 58 -0.33 -18.07 7.39
N VAL A 59 -0.97 -16.89 7.42
CA VAL A 59 -0.24 -15.61 7.43
C VAL A 59 0.59 -15.50 8.70
N SER A 60 1.89 -15.28 8.55
CA SER A 60 2.83 -15.08 9.67
C SER A 60 3.52 -13.71 9.64
N GLN A 61 3.56 -13.07 8.46
CA GLN A 61 4.18 -11.76 8.24
C GLN A 61 3.17 -10.80 7.62
N LEU A 62 2.75 -9.80 8.39
CA LEU A 62 1.74 -8.84 7.98
C LEU A 62 2.38 -7.51 7.56
N GLY A 63 1.96 -6.94 6.43
CA GLY A 63 2.20 -5.53 6.10
C GLY A 63 0.93 -4.74 6.30
N VAL A 64 1.01 -3.55 6.90
CA VAL A 64 -0.13 -2.63 7.05
C VAL A 64 0.24 -1.26 6.52
N ASP A 65 -0.50 -0.79 5.51
CA ASP A 65 -0.26 0.52 4.89
C ASP A 65 -1.57 1.28 4.61
N LYS A 66 -1.47 2.61 4.46
CA LYS A 66 -2.58 3.49 4.07
C LYS A 66 -2.47 3.88 2.60
N THR A 67 -3.47 3.50 1.82
CA THR A 67 -3.59 3.88 0.41
C THR A 67 -4.73 4.89 0.21
N SER A 68 -4.50 5.89 -0.63
CA SER A 68 -5.53 6.86 -1.04
C SER A 68 -6.40 6.27 -2.15
N THR A 69 -7.73 6.28 -1.98
CA THR A 69 -8.66 5.69 -2.97
C THR A 69 -9.10 6.67 -4.06
N ARG A 70 -9.16 7.97 -3.74
CA ARG A 70 -9.53 9.05 -4.68
C ARG A 70 -8.90 10.36 -4.24
N LYS A 71 -8.80 11.35 -5.14
CA LYS A 71 -8.51 12.75 -4.77
C LYS A 71 -9.54 13.19 -3.71
N GLY A 72 -9.07 13.69 -2.56
CA GLY A 72 -9.95 14.25 -1.50
C GLY A 72 -9.85 13.63 -0.10
N ARG A 73 -8.70 13.06 0.31
CA ARG A 73 -8.46 12.51 1.67
C ARG A 73 -9.28 11.26 2.05
N ASN A 74 -9.67 10.45 1.07
CA ASN A 74 -10.23 9.12 1.31
C ASN A 74 -9.10 8.10 1.37
N TYR A 75 -8.90 7.51 2.55
CA TYR A 75 -7.83 6.54 2.80
C TYR A 75 -8.44 5.22 3.25
N ILE A 76 -7.95 4.14 2.65
CA ILE A 76 -8.16 2.78 3.12
C ILE A 76 -6.88 2.28 3.76
N THR A 77 -7.03 1.41 4.75
CA THR A 77 -5.93 0.63 5.30
C THR A 77 -5.97 -0.75 4.67
N VAL A 78 -4.82 -1.18 4.16
CA VAL A 78 -4.64 -2.49 3.51
C VAL A 78 -3.72 -3.33 4.38
N GLY A 79 -4.18 -4.53 4.73
CA GLY A 79 -3.38 -5.59 5.29
C GLY A 79 -2.93 -6.55 4.18
N VAL A 80 -1.63 -6.78 4.09
CA VAL A 80 -1.02 -7.68 3.10
C VAL A 80 -0.26 -8.78 3.79
N ASP A 81 -0.31 -9.99 3.25
CA ASP A 81 0.63 -11.03 3.59
C ASP A 81 1.94 -10.75 2.84
N ARG A 82 3.04 -10.60 3.59
CA ARG A 82 4.34 -10.29 3.00
C ARG A 82 5.01 -11.49 2.37
N GLU A 83 4.62 -12.71 2.76
CA GLU A 83 5.21 -13.93 2.21
C GLU A 83 4.58 -14.29 0.87
N SER A 84 3.25 -14.30 0.79
CA SER A 84 2.53 -14.58 -0.47
C SER A 84 2.24 -13.35 -1.35
N GLU A 85 2.72 -12.17 -0.94
CA GLU A 85 2.57 -10.89 -1.65
C GLU A 85 1.11 -10.54 -2.02
N ARG A 86 0.14 -10.93 -1.19
CA ARG A 86 -1.29 -10.73 -1.48
C ARG A 86 -1.98 -9.87 -0.44
N VAL A 87 -3.06 -9.22 -0.87
CA VAL A 87 -3.97 -8.53 0.05
C VAL A 87 -4.76 -9.58 0.84
N VAL A 88 -4.79 -9.38 2.16
CA VAL A 88 -5.56 -10.22 3.10
C VAL A 88 -6.85 -9.51 3.51
N TYR A 89 -6.77 -8.22 3.82
CA TYR A 89 -7.94 -7.47 4.28
C TYR A 89 -7.83 -5.98 3.98
N VAL A 90 -8.95 -5.35 3.64
CA VAL A 90 -9.05 -3.92 3.39
C VAL A 90 -10.15 -3.33 4.25
N ASN A 91 -9.89 -2.18 4.88
CA ASN A 91 -10.91 -1.47 5.63
C ASN A 91 -10.73 0.06 5.55
N GLU A 92 -11.80 0.80 5.81
CA GLU A 92 -11.81 2.27 5.78
C GLU A 92 -11.36 2.91 7.13
N ARG A 93 -10.99 2.08 8.11
CA ARG A 93 -10.57 2.59 9.42
C ARG A 93 -9.14 3.11 9.34
N LYS A 94 -8.73 3.85 10.37
CA LYS A 94 -7.40 4.46 10.47
C LYS A 94 -6.71 4.07 11.77
N GLY A 95 -5.38 4.01 11.71
CA GLY A 95 -4.54 3.80 12.89
C GLY A 95 -4.88 2.51 13.63
N ARG A 96 -5.00 2.59 14.96
CA ARG A 96 -5.24 1.44 15.84
C ARG A 96 -6.47 0.61 15.44
N GLN A 97 -7.57 1.26 15.11
CA GLN A 97 -8.83 0.56 14.78
C GLN A 97 -8.71 -0.26 13.49
N ALA A 98 -7.84 0.14 12.56
CA ALA A 98 -7.63 -0.58 11.31
C ALA A 98 -6.86 -1.88 11.56
N VAL A 99 -5.80 -1.84 12.38
CA VAL A 99 -5.04 -3.03 12.76
C VAL A 99 -5.92 -4.02 13.51
N GLN A 100 -6.74 -3.55 14.44
CA GLN A 100 -7.70 -4.39 15.16
C GLN A 100 -8.77 -5.01 14.24
N ALA A 101 -9.15 -4.33 13.16
CA ALA A 101 -10.07 -4.91 12.17
C ALA A 101 -9.38 -6.03 11.37
N ILE A 102 -8.11 -5.85 10.99
CA ILE A 102 -7.30 -6.89 10.33
C ILE A 102 -7.15 -8.11 11.25
N GLY A 103 -6.78 -7.90 12.52
CA GLY A 103 -6.65 -8.99 13.49
C GLY A 103 -7.96 -9.77 13.69
N ARG A 104 -9.10 -9.09 13.80
CA ARG A 104 -10.41 -9.76 13.88
C ARG A 104 -10.75 -10.55 12.63
N HIS A 105 -10.39 -10.05 11.44
CA HIS A 105 -10.60 -10.78 10.20
C HIS A 105 -9.75 -12.05 10.13
N LEU A 106 -8.46 -11.93 10.46
CA LEU A 106 -7.52 -13.07 10.54
C LEU A 106 -8.02 -14.12 11.53
N GLN A 107 -8.42 -13.71 12.73
CA GLN A 107 -8.97 -14.61 13.74
C GLN A 107 -10.23 -15.33 13.27
N ALA A 108 -11.16 -14.60 12.63
CA ALA A 108 -12.37 -15.20 12.04
C ALA A 108 -12.07 -16.21 10.93
N LYS A 109 -10.90 -16.10 10.29
CA LYS A 109 -10.39 -17.03 9.26
C LYS A 109 -9.47 -18.11 9.83
N GLY A 110 -9.26 -18.17 11.15
CA GLY A 110 -8.47 -19.20 11.83
C GLY A 110 -7.01 -18.84 12.10
N ALA A 111 -6.55 -17.66 11.68
CA ALA A 111 -5.22 -17.15 12.03
C ALA A 111 -5.23 -16.58 13.46
N GLN A 112 -4.48 -17.19 14.37
CA GLN A 112 -4.30 -16.73 15.75
C GLN A 112 -3.38 -15.51 15.81
N ALA A 113 -3.49 -14.67 16.83
CA ALA A 113 -2.66 -13.47 16.93
C ALA A 113 -1.18 -13.81 17.13
N GLU A 114 -0.90 -14.89 17.87
CA GLU A 114 0.42 -15.36 18.28
C GLU A 114 1.24 -15.91 17.10
N GLN A 115 0.58 -16.29 16.00
CA GLN A 115 1.28 -16.76 14.79
C GLN A 115 1.86 -15.60 13.96
N ILE A 116 1.38 -14.38 14.20
CA ILE A 116 1.87 -13.18 13.52
C ILE A 116 3.18 -12.78 14.19
N GLN A 117 4.30 -13.15 13.57
CA GLN A 117 5.64 -12.94 14.12
C GLN A 117 6.22 -11.58 13.72
N GLN A 118 5.79 -11.05 12.57
CA GLN A 118 6.28 -9.77 12.07
C GLN A 118 5.13 -8.91 11.55
N VAL A 119 5.16 -7.62 11.89
CA VAL A 119 4.31 -6.62 11.26
C VAL A 119 5.14 -5.47 10.72
N SER A 120 5.06 -5.24 9.41
CA SER A 120 5.63 -4.06 8.76
C SER A 120 4.61 -2.92 8.72
N VAL A 121 4.94 -1.77 9.29
CA VAL A 121 4.04 -0.59 9.34
C VAL A 121 4.79 0.71 9.06
N ASP A 122 4.05 1.77 8.73
CA ASP A 122 4.58 3.14 8.77
C ASP A 122 4.93 3.57 10.22
N LEU A 123 5.62 4.70 10.37
CA LEU A 123 6.07 5.22 11.69
C LEU A 123 4.92 5.82 12.55
N SER A 124 3.65 5.58 12.20
CA SER A 124 2.51 6.13 12.93
C SER A 124 2.40 5.53 14.34
N PRO A 125 2.39 6.37 15.40
CA PRO A 125 2.15 5.90 16.76
C PRO A 125 0.84 5.12 16.90
N ALA A 126 -0.19 5.46 16.10
CA ALA A 126 -1.46 4.78 16.10
C ALA A 126 -1.38 3.36 15.54
N PHE A 127 -0.54 3.12 14.52
CA PHE A 127 -0.29 1.77 14.03
C PHE A 127 0.57 0.98 15.00
N ILE A 128 1.63 1.57 15.55
CA ILE A 128 2.46 0.92 16.58
C ILE A 128 1.60 0.46 17.76
N ALA A 129 0.74 1.35 18.29
CA ALA A 129 -0.18 1.01 19.38
C ALA A 129 -1.23 -0.04 18.96
N GLY A 130 -1.67 -0.01 17.71
CA GLY A 130 -2.58 -1.02 17.15
C GLY A 130 -1.95 -2.39 17.07
N VAL A 131 -0.71 -2.49 16.58
CA VAL A 131 0.03 -3.74 16.48
C VAL A 131 0.29 -4.31 17.87
N LYS A 132 0.86 -3.52 18.80
CA LYS A 132 1.12 -3.99 20.17
C LYS A 132 -0.13 -4.50 20.89
N ALA A 133 -1.30 -3.92 20.59
CA ALA A 133 -2.56 -4.33 21.19
C ALA A 133 -3.22 -5.54 20.51
N THR A 134 -2.88 -5.85 19.25
CA THR A 134 -3.55 -6.88 18.44
C THR A 134 -2.66 -8.11 18.25
N PHE A 135 -1.36 -7.91 18.11
CA PHE A 135 -0.33 -8.93 17.87
C PHE A 135 0.83 -8.67 18.85
N PRO A 136 0.65 -9.03 20.15
CA PRO A 136 1.60 -8.66 21.21
C PRO A 136 3.00 -9.27 21.02
N ASP A 137 3.09 -10.45 20.41
CA ASP A 137 4.34 -11.16 20.17
C ASP A 137 5.04 -10.75 18.86
N ALA A 138 4.39 -9.93 18.04
CA ALA A 138 4.91 -9.55 16.74
C ALA A 138 6.02 -8.50 16.85
N GLN A 139 7.11 -8.73 16.12
CA GLN A 139 8.14 -7.71 15.92
C GLN A 139 7.65 -6.66 14.93
N ILE A 140 7.80 -5.38 15.32
CA ILE A 140 7.43 -4.25 14.46
C ILE A 140 8.64 -3.88 13.59
N THR A 141 8.47 -3.99 12.28
CA THR A 141 9.42 -3.50 11.29
C THR A 141 8.88 -2.21 10.68
N PHE A 142 9.71 -1.17 10.60
CA PHE A 142 9.30 0.06 9.93
C PHE A 142 9.55 -0.03 8.43
N ASP A 143 8.55 0.40 7.67
CA ASP A 143 8.65 0.46 6.22
C ASP A 143 9.81 1.37 5.77
N ARG A 144 10.66 0.82 4.90
CA ARG A 144 11.88 1.48 4.40
C ARG A 144 11.55 2.78 3.66
N PHE A 145 10.47 2.82 2.89
CA PHE A 145 10.12 4.02 2.13
C PHE A 145 9.82 5.20 3.06
N HIS A 146 9.11 4.98 4.16
CA HIS A 146 8.84 6.02 5.15
C HIS A 146 10.10 6.51 5.86
N ILE A 147 11.04 5.61 6.19
CA ILE A 147 12.34 5.98 6.79
C ILE A 147 13.16 6.84 5.82
N VAL A 148 13.32 6.38 4.57
CA VAL A 148 14.08 7.12 3.54
C VAL A 148 13.43 8.48 3.26
N LYS A 149 12.10 8.55 3.23
CA LYS A 149 11.37 9.80 3.06
C LYS A 149 11.69 10.81 4.18
N LEU A 150 11.73 10.36 5.44
CA LEU A 150 12.10 11.23 6.57
C LEU A 150 13.56 11.71 6.49
N LEU A 151 14.48 10.81 6.15
CA LEU A 151 15.89 11.17 5.96
C LEU A 151 16.04 12.22 4.85
N ASN A 152 15.37 12.02 3.72
CA ASN A 152 15.36 12.98 2.62
C ASN A 152 14.77 14.34 3.03
N GLN A 153 13.72 14.35 3.85
CA GLN A 153 13.13 15.58 4.37
C GLN A 153 14.10 16.31 5.31
N ALA A 154 14.78 15.59 6.20
CA ALA A 154 15.79 16.15 7.09
C ALA A 154 16.98 16.74 6.31
N MET A 155 17.48 16.00 5.31
CA MET A 155 18.56 16.47 4.45
C MET A 155 18.18 17.74 3.67
N ASP A 156 16.97 17.79 3.08
CA ASP A 156 16.50 18.99 2.40
C ASP A 156 16.27 20.17 3.35
N ALA A 157 15.87 19.91 4.61
CA ALA A 157 15.73 20.94 5.62
C ALA A 157 17.09 21.59 5.97
N VAL A 158 18.13 20.79 6.20
CA VAL A 158 19.50 21.31 6.42
C VAL A 158 19.98 22.08 5.20
N ARG A 159 19.85 21.51 4.00
CA ARG A 159 20.22 22.20 2.75
C ARG A 159 19.51 23.55 2.60
N LYS A 160 18.22 23.64 2.95
CA LYS A 160 17.46 24.91 2.92
C LYS A 160 17.97 25.94 3.92
N THR A 161 18.45 25.50 5.08
CA THR A 161 19.08 26.36 6.09
C THR A 161 20.41 26.89 5.60
N GLU A 162 21.33 26.00 5.18
CA GLU A 162 22.66 26.38 4.66
C GLU A 162 22.56 27.27 3.42
N ARG A 163 21.57 27.03 2.56
CA ARG A 163 21.34 27.82 1.34
C ARG A 163 21.01 29.30 1.61
N LYS A 164 20.72 29.70 2.85
CA LYS A 164 20.56 31.12 3.20
C LYS A 164 21.88 31.87 3.14
N GLU A 165 22.98 31.17 3.39
CA GLU A 165 24.34 31.73 3.45
C GLU A 165 25.18 31.28 2.25
N HIS A 166 24.83 30.15 1.62
CA HIS A 166 25.58 29.55 0.52
C HIS A 166 24.71 29.41 -0.74
N ASP A 167 24.79 30.37 -1.66
CA ASP A 167 24.07 30.36 -2.95
C ASP A 167 24.44 29.17 -3.85
N ALA A 168 25.62 28.57 -3.64
CA ALA A 168 26.08 27.36 -4.32
C ALA A 168 25.14 26.15 -4.13
N LEU A 169 24.24 26.17 -3.14
CA LEU A 169 23.25 25.13 -2.88
C LEU A 169 21.94 25.28 -3.69
N LYS A 170 21.81 26.35 -4.49
CA LYS A 170 20.60 26.63 -5.29
C LYS A 170 20.49 25.62 -6.44
N GLY A 171 19.33 24.99 -6.58
CA GLY A 171 19.07 24.01 -7.66
C GLY A 171 19.63 22.62 -7.41
N HIS A 172 20.43 22.40 -6.36
CA HIS A 172 21.08 21.11 -6.10
C HIS A 172 20.27 20.13 -5.25
N GLN A 173 19.01 20.42 -4.91
CA GLN A 173 18.17 19.55 -4.05
C GLN A 173 18.25 18.08 -4.44
N TYR A 174 18.01 17.74 -5.71
CA TYR A 174 17.99 16.35 -6.15
C TYR A 174 19.36 15.66 -6.13
N ILE A 175 20.46 16.42 -6.11
CA ILE A 175 21.81 15.86 -5.98
C ILE A 175 22.00 15.32 -4.56
N PHE A 176 21.54 16.07 -3.54
CA PHE A 176 21.61 15.67 -2.13
C PHE A 176 20.62 14.56 -1.73
N LEU A 177 19.57 14.33 -2.53
CA LEU A 177 18.52 13.34 -2.22
C LEU A 177 18.67 12.01 -2.96
N ARG A 178 19.72 11.85 -3.78
CA ARG A 178 20.00 10.64 -4.56
C ARG A 178 21.16 9.87 -3.93
N ASN A 179 21.22 8.57 -4.23
CA ASN A 179 22.38 7.76 -3.88
C ASN A 179 23.61 8.33 -4.64
N PRO A 180 24.72 8.68 -3.96
CA PRO A 180 25.93 9.19 -4.61
C PRO A 180 26.45 8.32 -5.76
N GLU A 181 26.31 7.00 -5.64
CA GLU A 181 26.72 6.04 -6.68
C GLU A 181 25.84 6.12 -7.94
N SER A 182 24.64 6.68 -7.83
CA SER A 182 23.70 6.86 -8.94
C SER A 182 23.81 8.23 -9.63
N LEU A 183 24.69 9.10 -9.13
CA LEU A 183 24.93 10.42 -9.71
C LEU A 183 25.84 10.31 -10.94
N SER A 184 25.59 11.12 -11.97
CA SER A 184 26.55 11.28 -13.06
C SER A 184 27.84 11.96 -12.57
N GLU A 185 28.93 11.82 -13.30
CA GLU A 185 30.21 12.49 -12.96
C GLU A 185 30.03 13.99 -12.75
N THR A 186 29.26 14.66 -13.62
CA THR A 186 28.94 16.10 -13.47
C THR A 186 28.19 16.39 -12.17
N GLN A 187 27.25 15.54 -11.78
CA GLN A 187 26.49 15.70 -10.53
C GLN A 187 27.35 15.43 -9.30
N GLN A 188 28.28 14.47 -9.37
CA GLN A 188 29.25 14.22 -8.30
C GLN A 188 30.19 15.41 -8.12
N GLN A 189 30.69 15.99 -9.22
CA GLN A 189 31.52 17.21 -9.16
C GLN A 189 30.74 18.38 -8.54
N GLN A 190 29.48 18.57 -8.92
CA GLN A 190 28.59 19.58 -8.33
C GLN A 190 28.32 19.33 -6.84
N LEU A 191 28.19 18.07 -6.43
CA LEU A 191 28.01 17.70 -5.02
C LEU A 191 29.26 18.04 -4.20
N THR A 192 30.43 17.63 -4.69
CA THR A 192 31.72 17.89 -4.05
C THR A 192 32.02 19.39 -3.96
N SER A 193 31.78 20.15 -5.03
CA SER A 193 31.99 21.61 -5.01
C SER A 193 31.01 22.30 -4.06
N SER A 194 29.77 21.83 -3.98
CA SER A 194 28.79 22.33 -3.00
C SER A 194 29.27 22.10 -1.57
N PHE A 195 29.74 20.89 -1.22
CA PHE A 195 30.29 20.61 0.11
C PHE A 195 31.51 21.47 0.44
N ALA A 196 32.43 21.64 -0.51
CA ALA A 196 33.62 22.48 -0.34
C ALA A 196 33.28 23.96 -0.07
N SER A 197 32.13 24.45 -0.57
CA SER A 197 31.69 25.83 -0.36
C SER A 197 31.03 26.11 1.00
N ILE A 198 30.75 25.06 1.79
CA ILE A 198 30.02 25.13 3.08
C ILE A 198 30.93 24.73 4.25
N LEU A 199 32.01 23.99 3.98
CA LEU A 199 33.00 23.66 5.01
C LEU A 199 33.86 24.91 5.34
N PRO A 200 34.12 25.19 6.63
CA PRO A 200 34.93 26.33 7.06
C PRO A 200 36.40 26.22 6.65
#